data_AF-A0A497K0E6-F1
#
_entry.id   AF-A0A497K0E6-F1
#
_cell.length_a   1.000
_cell.length_b   1.000
_cell.length_c   1.000
_cell.angle_alpha   90.00
_cell.angle_beta   90.00
_cell.angle_gamma   90.00
#
_symmetry.space_group_name_H-M   'P 1'
#
loop_
_entity.id
_entity.type
_entity.pdbx_description
1 polymer ?
#
loop_
_entity_poly.entity_id
_entity_poly.type
_entity_poly.pdbx_seq_one_letter_code
_entity_poly.pdbx_strand_id
1 'polypeptide(L)'
;MSLKEINRIKIRRLMIVVDVEDVFAPELTIEEFREIHRAEPEPPRYRIVKLELVTCPEDNQPTLITECGRCPKFIRRYGDTIICWREI
;
A
#
# COMPACT_ATOMS: atom_id res chain seq x y z
N MET A 1 -15.15 13.33 27.85
CA MET A 1 -15.42 13.23 26.40
C MET A 1 -14.06 13.29 25.71
N SER A 2 -13.66 12.26 24.96
CA SER A 2 -12.47 12.36 24.11
C SER A 2 -12.77 13.28 22.93
N LEU A 3 -11.83 14.14 22.58
CA LEU A 3 -11.94 14.98 21.40
C LEU A 3 -11.60 14.12 20.18
N LYS A 4 -12.44 14.18 19.15
CA LYS A 4 -12.23 13.45 17.90
C LYS A 4 -12.09 14.43 16.75
N GLU A 5 -11.08 14.23 15.92
CA GLU A 5 -10.87 14.98 14.68
C GLU A 5 -10.91 14.09 13.45
N ILE A 6 -11.10 14.70 12.28
CA ILE A 6 -11.07 14.02 10.99
C ILE A 6 -9.66 14.14 10.40
N ASN A 7 -9.01 13.01 10.17
CA ASN A 7 -7.75 12.93 9.45
C ASN A 7 -7.96 12.60 7.98
N ARG A 8 -7.08 13.15 7.14
CA ARG A 8 -7.03 12.94 5.68
C ARG A 8 -5.62 12.53 5.31
N ILE A 9 -5.46 11.27 4.90
CA ILE A 9 -4.15 10.67 4.68
C ILE A 9 -4.01 10.32 3.20
N LYS A 10 -2.95 10.79 2.55
CA LYS A 10 -2.68 10.47 1.14
C LYS A 10 -2.26 9.01 0.99
N ILE A 11 -2.84 8.34 -0.02
CA ILE A 11 -2.52 6.97 -0.40
C ILE A 11 -1.20 6.98 -1.19
N ARG A 12 -0.23 6.20 -0.72
CA ARG A 12 0.98 5.84 -1.45
C ARG A 12 0.72 4.58 -2.28
N ARG A 13 1.31 4.52 -3.48
CA ARG A 13 1.19 3.38 -4.39
C ARG A 13 2.57 2.84 -4.72
N LEU A 14 2.69 1.53 -4.70
CA LEU A 14 3.90 0.80 -5.07
C LEU A 14 3.51 -0.29 -6.06
N MET A 15 4.30 -0.44 -7.12
CA MET A 15 4.14 -1.54 -8.08
C MET A 15 5.25 -2.54 -7.81
N ILE A 16 4.87 -3.74 -7.38
CA ILE A 16 5.79 -4.81 -7.01
C ILE A 16 5.72 -5.91 -8.07
N VAL A 17 6.87 -6.36 -8.53
CA VAL A 17 7.06 -7.54 -9.37
C VAL A 17 7.17 -8.76 -8.47
N VAL A 18 6.33 -9.76 -8.75
CA VAL A 18 6.29 -11.05 -8.09
C VAL A 18 6.65 -12.11 -9.12
N ASP A 19 7.68 -12.91 -8.83
CA ASP A 19 7.98 -14.14 -9.57
C ASP A 19 7.04 -15.24 -9.09
N VAL A 20 6.21 -15.79 -9.97
CA VAL A 20 5.25 -16.85 -9.62
C VAL A 20 5.82 -18.26 -9.83
N GLU A 21 7.04 -18.37 -10.38
CA GLU A 21 7.73 -19.64 -10.58
C GLU A 21 8.83 -19.86 -9.53
N ASP A 22 9.45 -18.79 -9.02
CA ASP A 22 10.44 -18.83 -7.94
C ASP A 22 9.94 -18.15 -6.66
N VAL A 23 9.53 -18.95 -5.68
CA VAL A 23 9.03 -18.47 -4.38
C VAL A 23 10.10 -17.87 -3.46
N PHE A 24 11.38 -18.04 -3.80
CA PHE A 24 12.50 -17.47 -3.04
C PHE A 24 13.05 -16.21 -3.69
N ALA A 25 12.55 -15.84 -4.88
CA ALA A 25 12.91 -14.58 -5.51
C ALA A 25 12.44 -13.41 -4.63
N PRO A 26 13.27 -12.39 -4.40
CA PRO A 26 12.86 -11.23 -3.64
C PRO A 26 11.76 -10.47 -4.37
N GLU A 27 10.85 -9.84 -3.63
CA GLU A 27 9.94 -8.86 -4.18
C GLU A 27 10.71 -7.60 -4.58
N LEU A 28 10.54 -7.18 -5.83
CA LEU A 28 11.19 -5.99 -6.38
C LEU A 28 10.15 -4.97 -6.79
N THR A 29 10.45 -3.68 -6.69
CA THR A 29 9.72 -2.67 -7.45
C THR A 29 9.97 -2.87 -8.96
N ILE A 30 9.10 -2.31 -9.81
CA ILE A 30 9.31 -2.35 -11.27
C ILE A 30 10.67 -1.72 -11.63
N GLU A 31 11.01 -0.62 -10.97
CA GLU A 31 12.26 0.11 -11.17
C GLU A 31 13.47 -0.77 -10.83
N GLU A 32 13.48 -1.38 -9.64
CA GLU A 32 14.55 -2.30 -9.21
C GLU A 32 14.68 -3.50 -10.16
N PHE A 33 13.55 -4.07 -10.59
CA PHE A 33 13.56 -5.18 -11.54
C PHE A 33 14.25 -4.80 -12.86
N ARG A 34 13.91 -3.63 -13.42
CA ARG A 34 14.51 -3.12 -14.66
C ARG A 34 16.01 -2.84 -14.50
N GLU A 35 16.42 -2.32 -13.35
CA GLU A 35 17.83 -2.05 -13.06
C GLU A 35 18.67 -3.33 -12.97
N ILE A 36 18.15 -4.36 -12.29
CA ILE A 36 18.84 -5.63 -12.06
C ILE A 36 18.83 -6.52 -13.32
N HIS A 37 17.66 -6.71 -13.91
CA HIS A 37 17.46 -7.68 -15.00
C HIS A 37 17.61 -7.08 -16.40
N ARG A 38 17.66 -5.74 -16.52
CA ARG A 38 17.72 -5.02 -17.81
C ARG A 38 16.61 -5.44 -18.78
N ALA A 39 15.45 -5.81 -18.23
CA ALA A 39 14.29 -6.31 -18.94
C ALA A 39 13.00 -5.84 -18.29
N GLU A 40 11.88 -5.99 -19.00
CA GLU A 40 10.55 -5.81 -18.43
C GLU A 40 10.05 -7.11 -17.77
N PRO A 41 9.30 -7.03 -16.65
CA PRO A 41 8.68 -8.20 -16.06
C PRO A 41 7.52 -8.69 -16.93
N GLU A 42 7.72 -9.79 -17.65
CA GLU A 42 6.74 -10.35 -18.58
C GLU A 42 5.99 -11.58 -18.01
N PRO A 43 4.68 -11.73 -18.34
CA PRO A 43 3.95 -12.96 -18.03
C PRO A 43 4.45 -14.14 -18.89
N PRO A 44 4.24 -15.41 -18.46
CA PRO A 44 3.44 -15.81 -17.31
C PRO A 44 4.20 -15.77 -15.98
N ARG A 45 5.55 -15.76 -16.02
CA ARG A 45 6.43 -15.88 -14.85
C ARG A 45 6.36 -14.69 -13.91
N TYR A 46 6.33 -13.47 -14.43
CA TYR A 46 6.28 -12.27 -13.59
C TYR A 46 4.87 -11.66 -13.56
N ARG A 47 4.42 -11.29 -12.36
CA ARG A 47 3.16 -10.58 -12.13
C ARG A 47 3.44 -9.26 -11.44
N ILE A 48 2.74 -8.21 -11.87
CA ILE A 48 2.83 -6.91 -11.24
C ILE A 48 1.64 -6.72 -10.29
N VAL A 49 1.92 -6.52 -9.01
CA VAL A 49 0.94 -6.26 -7.95
C VAL A 49 1.01 -4.80 -7.55
N LYS A 50 -0.13 -4.11 -7.60
CA LYS A 50 -0.24 -2.75 -7.09
C LYS A 50 -0.60 -2.79 -5.61
N LEU A 51 0.32 -2.35 -4.76
CA LEU A 51 0.03 -2.09 -3.35
C LEU A 51 -0.40 -0.64 -3.16
N GLU A 52 -1.48 -0.44 -2.41
CA GLU A 52 -1.92 0.86 -1.92
C GLU A 52 -1.83 0.85 -0.39
N LEU A 53 -1.17 1.86 0.17
CA LEU A 53 -0.88 1.97 1.59
C LEU A 53 -0.99 3.42 2.07
N VAL A 54 -1.20 3.59 3.36
CA VAL A 54 -1.14 4.87 4.09
C VAL A 54 -0.25 4.72 5.31
N THR A 55 0.23 5.83 5.86
CA THR A 55 0.80 5.84 7.21
C THR A 55 -0.33 6.13 8.19
N CYS A 56 -0.64 5.18 9.08
CA CYS A 56 -1.69 5.36 10.08
C CYS A 56 -1.30 6.49 11.06
N PRO A 57 -2.18 7.48 11.32
CA PRO A 57 -1.84 8.65 12.14
C PRO A 57 -1.82 8.35 13.65
N GLU A 58 -2.24 7.15 14.06
CA GLU A 58 -2.31 6.73 15.46
C GLU A 58 -1.00 6.10 15.93
N ASP A 59 -0.43 5.21 15.13
CA ASP A 59 0.77 4.42 15.46
C ASP A 59 1.95 4.65 14.49
N ASN A 60 1.76 5.50 13.47
CA ASN A 60 2.71 5.77 12.40
C ASN A 60 3.14 4.53 11.59
N GLN A 61 2.37 3.44 11.61
CA GLN A 61 2.68 2.25 10.84
C GLN A 61 2.22 2.38 9.37
N PRO A 62 2.97 1.84 8.40
CA PRO A 62 2.44 1.59 7.08
C PRO A 62 1.29 0.58 7.17
N THR A 63 0.13 0.94 6.63
CA THR A 63 -1.08 0.11 6.68
C THR A 63 -1.65 -0.01 5.28
N LEU A 64 -2.01 -1.21 4.86
CA LEU A 64 -2.67 -1.42 3.59
C LEU A 64 -4.07 -0.80 3.62
N ILE A 65 -4.53 -0.28 2.48
CA ILE A 65 -5.89 0.28 2.39
C ILE A 65 -6.96 -0.77 2.74
N THR A 66 -6.70 -2.04 2.42
CA THR A 66 -7.56 -3.18 2.75
C THR A 66 -7.68 -3.40 4.27
N GLU A 67 -6.63 -3.09 5.03
CA GLU A 67 -6.64 -3.11 6.50
C GLU A 67 -7.33 -1.88 7.07
N CYS A 68 -7.10 -0.69 6.48
CA CYS A 68 -7.81 0.52 6.88
C CYS A 68 -9.32 0.36 6.78
N GLY A 69 -9.83 -0.31 5.75
CA GLY A 69 -11.27 -0.56 5.59
C GLY A 69 -11.91 -1.42 6.70
N ARG A 70 -11.10 -2.10 7.51
CA ARG A 70 -11.55 -2.89 8.67
C ARG A 70 -11.39 -2.16 10.00
N CYS A 71 -10.77 -0.97 10.00
CA CYS A 71 -10.55 -0.18 11.19
C CYS A 71 -11.87 0.50 11.64
N PRO A 72 -12.26 0.45 12.92
CA PRO A 72 -13.46 1.13 13.43
C PRO A 72 -13.44 2.65 13.24
N LYS A 73 -12.25 3.24 13.12
CA LYS A 73 -12.05 4.68 12.90
C LYS A 73 -12.21 5.07 11.41
N PHE A 74 -12.25 4.10 10.49
CA PHE A 74 -12.37 4.37 9.07
C PHE A 74 -13.72 5.01 8.74
N ILE A 75 -13.68 6.06 7.92
CA ILE A 75 -14.89 6.74 7.43
C ILE A 75 -15.12 6.38 5.97
N ARG A 76 -14.15 6.70 5.10
CA ARG A 76 -14.22 6.40 3.66
C ARG A 76 -12.89 6.61 2.95
N ARG A 77 -12.80 6.05 1.74
CA ARG A 77 -11.85 6.47 0.72
C ARG A 77 -12.47 7.54 -0.16
N TYR A 78 -11.73 8.60 -0.45
CA TYR A 78 -12.12 9.64 -1.40
C TYR A 78 -10.95 9.93 -2.34
N GLY A 79 -11.04 9.45 -3.59
CA GLY A 79 -9.95 9.53 -4.56
C GLY A 79 -8.68 8.82 -4.09
N ASP A 80 -7.62 9.61 -3.91
CA ASP A 80 -6.29 9.21 -3.45
C ASP A 80 -6.08 9.42 -1.94
N THR A 81 -7.16 9.58 -1.18
CA THR A 81 -7.09 9.89 0.25
C THR A 81 -7.96 8.93 1.07
N ILE A 82 -7.46 8.51 2.24
CA ILE A 82 -8.23 7.84 3.29
C ILE A 82 -8.65 8.86 4.33
N ILE A 83 -9.92 8.78 4.72
CA ILE A 83 -10.52 9.63 5.73
C ILE A 83 -10.87 8.75 6.94
N CYS A 84 -10.36 9.09 8.11
CA CYS A 84 -10.61 8.38 9.36
C CYS A 84 -10.74 9.35 10.55
N TRP A 85 -11.32 8.86 11.64
CA TRP A 85 -11.29 9.54 12.94
C TRP A 85 -9.91 9.39 13.59
N ARG A 86 -9.51 10.39 14.37
CA ARG A 86 -8.38 10.31 15.30
C ARG A 86 -8.79 10.84 16.65
N GLU A 87 -8.30 10.20 17.71
CA GLU A 87 -8.48 10.69 19.08
C GLU A 87 -7.32 11.62 19.45
N ILE A 88 -7.64 12.72 20.13
CA ILE A 88 -6.70 13.72 20.63
C ILE A 88 -6.61 13.59 22.16
#